data_AF-A0A7S2W8T3-F1
#
_entry.id   AF-A0A7S2W8T3-F1
#
_cell.length_a   1.000
_cell.length_b   1.000
_cell.length_c   1.000
_cell.angle_alpha   90.00
_cell.angle_beta   90.00
_cell.angle_gamma   90.00
#
_symmetry.space_group_name_H-M   'P 1'
#
loop_
_entity.id
_entity.type
_entity.pdbx_description
1 polymer ?
#
loop_
_entity_poly.entity_id
_entity_poly.type
_entity_poly.pdbx_seq_one_letter_code
_entity_poly.pdbx_strand_id
1 'polypeptide(L)'
;FSSFAVVGFGIVLPVNLSCSYWGSQTSIETLNTFMQCTMSNVPAQDRRLWVHVAASFFLSMLTLRFLAAECESYTKLRHVYLGTQSVALHTILVERIPRQLRSQIRLAAYFSRMYPG
;
A
#
# COMPACT_ATOMS: atom_id res chain seq x y z
N PHE A 1 2.00 10.99 4.77
CA PHE A 1 0.96 11.83 4.14
C PHE A 1 1.33 13.29 3.97
N SER A 2 2.24 13.87 4.77
CA SER A 2 2.68 15.26 4.62
C SER A 2 3.16 15.61 3.20
N SER A 3 4.02 14.78 2.59
CA SER A 3 4.51 15.00 1.21
C SER A 3 3.38 14.99 0.17
N PHE A 4 2.34 14.19 0.38
CA PHE A 4 1.16 14.12 -0.49
C PHE A 4 0.30 15.38 -0.38
N ALA A 5 0.16 15.93 0.83
CA ALA A 5 -0.55 17.18 1.06
C ALA A 5 0.14 18.36 0.36
N VAL A 6 1.47 18.41 0.35
CA VAL A 6 2.22 19.46 -0.35
C VAL A 6 1.95 19.41 -1.86
N VAL A 7 1.93 18.22 -2.47
CA VAL A 7 1.62 18.06 -3.90
C VAL A 7 0.16 18.40 -4.19
N GLY A 8 -0.76 17.94 -3.35
CA GLY A 8 -2.20 18.19 -3.49
C GLY A 8 -2.55 19.68 -3.38
N PHE A 9 -2.15 20.34 -2.29
CA PHE A 9 -2.45 21.76 -2.06
C PHE A 9 -1.58 22.71 -2.89
N GLY A 10 -0.33 22.34 -3.16
CA GLY A 10 0.61 23.22 -3.86
C GLY A 10 0.48 23.20 -5.38
N ILE A 11 0.06 22.08 -5.98
CA ILE A 11 0.04 21.91 -7.44
C ILE A 11 -1.37 21.63 -7.94
N VAL A 12 -2.07 20.65 -7.36
CA VAL A 12 -3.36 20.17 -7.88
C VAL A 12 -4.48 21.19 -7.60
N LEU A 13 -4.52 21.76 -6.39
CA LEU A 13 -5.52 22.74 -5.98
C LEU A 13 -5.48 24.04 -6.80
N PRO A 14 -4.32 24.72 -6.99
CA PRO A 14 -4.27 25.92 -7.81
C PRO A 14 -4.57 25.63 -9.30
N VAL A 15 -4.22 24.46 -9.82
CA VAL A 15 -4.56 24.05 -11.20
C VAL A 15 -6.08 23.90 -11.38
N ASN A 16 -6.76 23.31 -10.40
CA ASN A 16 -8.21 23.15 -10.41
C ASN A 16 -8.94 24.50 -10.21
N LEU A 17 -8.44 25.37 -9.32
CA LEU A 17 -8.99 26.71 -9.10
C LEU A 17 -8.73 27.68 -10.27
N SER A 18 -7.62 27.49 -11.00
CA SER A 18 -7.32 28.26 -12.21
C SER A 18 -8.28 27.92 -13.36
N CYS A 19 -9.11 26.88 -13.23
CA CYS A 19 -10.15 26.54 -14.18
C CYS A 19 -11.41 27.32 -13.80
N SER A 20 -11.49 28.58 -14.24
CA SER A 20 -12.73 29.34 -14.20
C SER A 20 -13.54 28.97 -15.44
N TYR A 21 -14.58 28.18 -15.24
CA TYR A 21 -15.54 27.89 -16.31
C TYR A 21 -16.28 29.19 -16.68
N TRP A 22 -15.93 29.78 -17.83
CA TRP A 22 -16.63 30.90 -18.44
C TRP A 22 -17.58 30.33 -19.51
N GLY A 23 -18.77 29.87 -19.12
CA GLY A 23 -19.63 29.19 -20.09
C GLY A 23 -21.02 28.74 -19.64
N SER A 24 -21.91 29.70 -19.41
CA SER A 24 -23.37 29.52 -19.31
C SER A 24 -23.93 29.00 -17.98
N GLN A 25 -24.78 29.83 -17.44
CA GLN A 25 -25.54 29.71 -16.21
C GLN A 25 -26.83 28.94 -16.48
N THR A 26 -26.91 27.66 -16.12
CA THR A 26 -28.20 26.95 -15.95
C THR A 26 -28.09 25.85 -14.89
N SER A 27 -27.86 26.24 -13.63
CA SER A 27 -28.43 25.61 -12.43
C SER A 27 -27.79 26.28 -11.22
N ILE A 28 -28.38 27.40 -10.84
CA ILE A 28 -28.34 27.88 -9.46
C ILE A 28 -28.93 26.73 -8.63
N GLU A 29 -28.11 25.81 -8.12
CA GLU A 29 -28.32 25.00 -6.91
C GLU A 29 -27.02 24.24 -6.61
N THR A 30 -26.33 24.65 -5.54
CA THR A 30 -25.12 24.03 -4.97
C THR A 30 -23.82 24.11 -5.78
N LEU A 31 -23.17 25.29 -5.76
CA LEU A 31 -21.72 25.40 -5.88
C LEU A 31 -21.07 24.60 -4.74
N ASN A 32 -20.94 23.28 -4.90
CA ASN A 32 -20.17 22.46 -4.00
C ASN A 32 -18.70 22.85 -4.15
N THR A 33 -18.15 23.60 -3.18
CA THR A 33 -16.71 23.93 -3.09
C THR A 33 -15.84 22.68 -3.27
N PHE A 34 -16.35 21.53 -2.86
CA PHE A 34 -15.73 20.22 -3.09
C PHE A 34 -15.56 19.87 -4.59
N MET A 35 -16.56 20.14 -5.43
CA MET A 35 -16.52 19.85 -6.87
C MET A 35 -15.57 20.78 -7.64
N GLN A 36 -15.27 21.96 -7.07
CA GLN A 36 -14.25 22.88 -7.59
C GLN A 36 -12.83 22.44 -7.23
N CYS A 37 -12.66 21.73 -6.10
CA CYS A 37 -11.37 21.19 -5.67
C CYS A 37 -10.98 19.91 -6.43
N THR A 38 -11.91 19.28 -7.14
CA THR A 38 -11.72 17.99 -7.83
C THR A 38 -11.75 18.15 -9.36
N MET A 39 -11.33 17.09 -10.06
CA MET A 39 -11.28 17.05 -11.53
C MET A 39 -12.64 17.26 -12.21
N SER A 40 -13.76 17.19 -11.49
CA SER A 40 -15.09 17.44 -12.07
C SER A 40 -15.24 18.84 -12.68
N ASN A 41 -14.36 19.77 -12.33
CA ASN A 41 -14.32 21.12 -12.88
C ASN A 41 -13.55 21.24 -14.22
N VAL A 42 -12.83 20.20 -14.66
CA VAL A 42 -11.97 20.27 -15.86
C VAL A 42 -12.70 19.69 -17.07
N PRO A 43 -12.82 20.43 -18.20
CA PRO A 43 -13.48 19.94 -19.40
C PRO A 43 -12.69 18.81 -20.07
N ALA A 44 -13.40 17.94 -20.80
CA ALA A 44 -12.79 16.89 -21.58
C ALA A 44 -11.84 17.48 -22.65
N GLN A 45 -10.67 16.86 -22.83
CA GLN A 45 -9.65 17.22 -23.82
C GLN A 45 -8.78 18.47 -23.50
N ASP A 46 -8.78 18.96 -22.26
CA ASP A 46 -7.90 20.06 -21.86
C ASP A 46 -6.48 19.59 -21.48
N ARG A 47 -5.47 20.42 -21.81
CA ARG A 47 -4.05 20.19 -21.51
C ARG A 47 -3.77 20.06 -20.01
N ARG A 48 -4.66 20.62 -19.17
CA ARG A 48 -4.57 20.56 -17.70
C ARG A 48 -4.75 19.15 -17.13
N LEU A 49 -5.43 18.25 -17.85
CA LEU A 49 -5.56 16.85 -17.44
C LEU A 49 -4.19 16.16 -17.36
N TRP A 50 -3.25 16.52 -18.23
CA TRP A 50 -1.87 16.00 -18.20
C TRP A 50 -1.12 16.36 -16.92
N VAL A 51 -1.42 17.52 -16.31
CA VAL A 51 -0.80 17.91 -15.04
C VAL A 51 -1.21 16.95 -13.94
N HIS A 52 -2.47 16.53 -13.92
CA HIS A 52 -2.94 15.55 -12.97
C HIS A 52 -2.39 14.14 -13.21
N VAL A 53 -2.23 13.74 -14.48
CA VAL A 53 -1.58 12.46 -14.84
C VAL A 53 -0.10 12.48 -14.40
N ALA A 54 0.60 13.59 -14.60
CA ALA A 54 1.98 13.75 -14.13
C ALA A 54 2.05 13.74 -12.60
N ALA A 55 1.13 14.43 -11.93
CA ALA A 55 1.06 14.46 -10.47
C ALA A 55 0.77 13.07 -9.89
N SER A 56 -0.18 12.32 -10.46
CA SER A 56 -0.50 10.97 -10.00
C SER A 56 0.68 10.01 -10.20
N PHE A 57 1.34 10.06 -11.35
CA PHE A 57 2.53 9.26 -11.61
C PHE A 57 3.67 9.57 -10.63
N PHE A 58 3.94 10.86 -10.38
CA PHE A 58 4.93 11.30 -9.41
C PHE A 58 4.60 10.83 -8.00
N LEU A 59 3.33 10.98 -7.59
CA LEU A 59 2.82 10.55 -6.30
C LEU A 59 2.98 9.04 -6.10
N SER A 60 2.61 8.25 -7.11
CA SER A 60 2.76 6.79 -7.11
C SER A 60 4.23 6.39 -6.98
N MET A 61 5.14 7.00 -7.74
CA MET A 61 6.57 6.74 -7.64
C MET A 61 7.13 7.10 -6.26
N LEU A 62 6.73 8.24 -5.70
CA LEU A 62 7.13 8.64 -4.35
C LEU A 62 6.62 7.64 -3.30
N THR A 63 5.38 7.16 -3.46
CA THR A 63 4.78 6.15 -2.57
C THR A 63 5.57 4.86 -2.60
N LEU A 64 5.88 4.36 -3.80
CA LEU A 64 6.69 3.15 -4.00
C LEU A 64 8.08 3.30 -3.39
N ARG A 65 8.70 4.47 -3.51
CA ARG A 65 10.00 4.76 -2.89
C ARG A 65 9.95 4.73 -1.37
N PHE A 66 8.96 5.37 -0.76
CA PHE A 66 8.80 5.31 0.70
C PHE A 66 8.47 3.91 1.18
N LEU A 67 7.61 3.20 0.47
CA LEU A 67 7.27 1.82 0.80
C LEU A 67 8.49 0.90 0.72
N ALA A 68 9.34 1.06 -0.29
CA ALA A 68 10.57 0.29 -0.43
C ALA A 68 11.54 0.55 0.73
N ALA A 69 11.76 1.81 1.10
CA ALA A 69 12.63 2.18 2.21
C ALA A 69 12.12 1.66 3.56
N GLU A 70 10.81 1.75 3.78
CA GLU A 70 10.16 1.23 4.99
C GLU A 70 10.21 -0.30 5.04
N CYS A 71 10.00 -0.96 3.90
CA CYS A 71 10.08 -2.42 3.79
C CYS A 71 11.49 -2.94 4.10
N GLU A 72 12.52 -2.25 3.61
CA GLU A 72 13.91 -2.60 3.93
C GLU A 72 14.19 -2.45 5.43
N SER A 73 13.75 -1.33 6.02
CA SER A 73 13.92 -1.04 7.45
C SER A 73 13.18 -2.05 8.32
N TYR A 74 11.94 -2.38 7.95
CA TYR A 74 11.13 -3.40 8.61
C TYR A 74 11.79 -4.78 8.52
N THR A 75 12.34 -5.14 7.36
CA THR A 75 13.01 -6.42 7.16
C THR A 75 14.25 -6.54 8.04
N LYS A 76 15.05 -5.47 8.16
CA LYS A 76 16.20 -5.42 9.08
C LYS A 76 15.77 -5.63 10.53
N LEU A 77 14.75 -4.88 10.99
CA LEU A 77 14.20 -5.03 12.34
C LEU A 77 13.66 -6.43 12.60
N ARG A 78 12.96 -7.02 11.62
CA ARG A 78 12.46 -8.38 11.69
C ARG A 78 13.59 -9.40 11.83
N HIS A 79 14.68 -9.27 11.08
CA HIS A 79 15.82 -10.18 11.20
C HIS A 79 16.48 -10.09 12.58
N VAL A 80 16.65 -8.88 13.12
CA VAL A 80 17.17 -8.70 14.48
C VAL A 80 16.24 -9.34 15.51
N TYR A 81 14.92 -9.16 15.37
CA TYR A 81 13.93 -9.77 16.26
C TYR A 81 13.89 -11.30 16.17
N LEU A 82 13.99 -11.86 14.96
CA LEU A 82 14.04 -13.31 14.76
C LEU A 82 15.32 -13.93 15.31
N GLY A 83 16.43 -13.19 15.33
CA GLY A 83 17.69 -13.62 15.94
C GLY A 83 17.65 -13.69 17.47
N THR A 84 16.77 -12.91 18.13
CA THR A 84 16.66 -12.89 19.59
C THR A 84 15.64 -13.88 20.15
N GLN A 85 14.66 -14.31 19.34
CA GLN A 85 13.67 -15.31 19.76
C GLN A 85 14.13 -16.74 19.44
N SER A 86 14.68 -17.46 20.44
CA SER A 86 15.18 -18.83 20.28
C SER A 86 14.11 -19.93 20.35
N VAL A 87 12.96 -19.67 21.00
CA VAL A 87 12.03 -20.73 21.43
C VAL A 87 11.14 -21.26 20.29
N ALA A 88 10.72 -20.40 19.36
CA ALA A 88 9.87 -20.80 18.23
C ALA A 88 10.64 -21.43 17.06
N LEU A 89 11.98 -21.37 17.07
CA LEU A 89 12.84 -21.93 16.01
C LEU A 89 13.04 -23.46 16.13
N HIS A 90 12.72 -24.04 17.29
CA HIS A 90 12.92 -25.47 17.57
C HIS A 90 11.64 -26.30 17.46
N THR A 91 10.49 -25.67 17.24
CA THR A 91 9.20 -26.36 17.13
C THR A 91 8.68 -26.29 15.70
N ILE A 92 8.42 -27.45 15.11
CA ILE A 92 7.81 -27.55 13.79
C ILE A 92 6.35 -28.00 13.92
N LEU A 93 5.44 -27.25 13.31
CA LEU A 93 4.05 -27.68 13.16
C LEU A 93 3.97 -28.59 11.94
N VAL A 94 3.59 -29.84 12.16
CA VAL A 94 3.43 -30.83 11.09
C VAL A 94 1.94 -31.03 10.82
N GLU A 95 1.48 -30.50 9.70
CA GLU A 95 0.10 -30.65 9.27
C GLU A 95 -0.07 -31.88 8.35
N ARG A 96 -1.31 -32.41 8.30
CA ARG A 96 -1.70 -33.54 7.43
C ARG A 96 -0.95 -34.85 7.69
N ILE A 97 -0.85 -35.26 8.95
CA ILE A 97 -0.31 -36.57 9.32
C ILE A 97 -1.20 -37.69 8.71
N PRO A 98 -0.63 -38.65 7.96
CA PRO A 98 -1.37 -39.77 7.41
C PRO A 98 -2.07 -40.56 8.52
N ARG A 99 -3.29 -41.06 8.27
CA ARG A 99 -4.10 -41.78 9.28
C ARG A 99 -3.35 -42.94 9.94
N GLN A 100 -2.43 -43.58 9.22
CA GLN A 100 -1.61 -44.71 9.68
C GLN A 100 -0.52 -44.31 10.71
N LEU A 101 -0.11 -43.04 10.72
CA LEU A 101 0.94 -42.44 11.55
C LEU A 101 0.41 -41.51 12.64
N ARG A 102 -0.92 -41.39 12.78
CA ARG A 102 -1.57 -40.49 13.75
C ARG A 102 -1.37 -40.89 15.22
N SER A 103 -0.87 -42.10 15.49
CA SER A 103 -0.49 -42.53 16.83
C SER A 103 0.82 -41.85 17.26
N GLN A 104 0.83 -41.26 18.46
CA GLN A 104 1.98 -40.55 19.02
C GLN A 104 3.27 -41.41 19.02
N ILE A 105 3.14 -42.71 19.30
CA ILE A 105 4.26 -43.65 19.36
C ILE A 105 4.87 -43.88 17.97
N ARG A 106 4.03 -44.03 16.93
CA ARG A 106 4.49 -44.24 15.54
C ARG A 106 5.09 -42.97 14.96
N LEU A 107 4.52 -41.82 15.31
CA LEU A 107 5.02 -40.51 14.90
C LEU A 107 6.42 -40.25 15.49
N ALA A 108 6.60 -40.51 16.78
CA ALA A 108 7.89 -40.37 17.46
C ALA A 108 8.95 -41.34 16.88
N ALA A 109 8.58 -42.60 16.63
CA ALA A 109 9.46 -43.59 16.00
C ALA A 109 9.84 -43.23 14.54
N TYR A 110 8.93 -42.56 13.82
CA TYR A 110 9.21 -42.06 12.48
C TYR A 110 10.22 -40.90 12.52
N PHE A 111 10.00 -39.91 13.39
CA PHE A 111 10.92 -38.78 13.53
C PHE A 111 12.30 -39.20 14.03
N SER A 112 12.39 -40.13 14.98
CA SER A 112 13.68 -40.64 15.48
C SER A 112 14.47 -41.44 14.45
N ARG A 113 13.79 -42.11 13.50
CA ARG A 113 14.44 -42.84 12.40
C ARG A 113 14.86 -41.93 11.25
N MET A 114 14.06 -40.92 10.93
CA MET A 114 14.29 -40.04 9.76
C MET A 114 15.26 -38.89 10.08
N TYR A 115 15.22 -38.37 11.30
CA TYR A 115 16.10 -37.30 11.78
C TYR A 115 16.84 -37.77 13.02
N PRO A 116 17.87 -38.62 12.87
CA PRO A 116 18.78 -38.94 13.97
C PRO A 116 19.64 -37.70 14.24
N GLY A 117 19.16 -36.83 15.13
CA GLY A 117 19.86 -35.66 15.65
C GLY A 117 20.02 -35.78 17.15
#